data_AF-A0A7S2EXU2-F1
#
_entry.id   AF-A0A7S2EXU2-F1
#
_cell.length_a   1.000
_cell.length_b   1.000
_cell.length_c   1.000
_cell.angle_alpha   90.00
_cell.angle_beta   90.00
_cell.angle_gamma   90.00
#
_symmetry.space_group_name_H-M   'P 1'
#
loop_
_entity.id
_entity.type
_entity.pdbx_description
1 polymer ?
#
loop_
_entity_poly.entity_id
_entity_poly.type
_entity_poly.pdbx_seq_one_letter_code
_entity_poly.pdbx_strand_id
1 'polypeptide(L)'
;RNLGIFWTFLSSRFLSPTPSMSTAPPDEARGGPDDALAERHHPLDPLRLNFEHSWVSQLDAETAENRVRSASMARCSGATERANRCSRPVFNGHYVEVAPTPLRNPRLVLRSEDMLNKLGLSAKDAETEEFVRYFSGDVKGAFASHSDSRINTRTWATPYALSIMGTRHTFNCPFGTGDGY
;
A
#
# COMPACT_ATOMS: atom_id res chain seq x y z
N ARG A 1 -3.47 18.29 -51.69
CA ARG A 1 -4.88 18.12 -51.28
C ARG A 1 -4.84 17.60 -49.84
N ASN A 2 -4.44 18.37 -48.82
CA ASN A 2 -5.10 19.48 -48.10
C ASN A 2 -6.59 19.27 -47.77
N LEU A 3 -6.91 19.59 -46.50
CA LEU A 3 -8.17 19.51 -45.72
C LEU A 3 -8.26 18.20 -44.91
N GLY A 4 -8.10 18.15 -43.58
CA GLY A 4 -8.35 19.17 -42.55
C GLY A 4 -9.79 19.04 -42.07
N ILE A 5 -10.01 18.24 -41.02
CA ILE A 5 -11.30 18.16 -40.33
C ILE A 5 -11.19 19.01 -39.07
N PHE A 6 -11.91 20.13 -39.10
CA PHE A 6 -12.21 21.02 -37.98
C PHE A 6 -13.74 21.03 -37.78
N TRP A 7 -14.16 21.66 -36.68
CA TRP A 7 -15.52 22.02 -36.21
C TRP A 7 -16.03 21.12 -35.06
N THR A 8 -16.47 21.61 -33.89
CA THR A 8 -16.48 22.95 -33.26
C THR A 8 -17.04 22.78 -31.85
N PHE A 9 -16.63 23.66 -30.93
CA PHE A 9 -17.35 24.00 -29.70
C PHE A 9 -18.70 24.66 -30.02
N LEU A 10 -19.75 24.33 -29.26
CA LEU A 10 -20.93 25.18 -29.12
C LEU A 10 -20.94 25.76 -27.70
N SER A 11 -20.70 27.06 -27.63
CA SER A 11 -20.99 27.92 -26.48
C SER A 11 -22.36 28.56 -26.70
N SER A 12 -23.18 28.66 -25.66
CA SER A 12 -24.16 29.74 -25.47
C SER A 12 -24.52 29.88 -23.99
N ARG A 13 -24.10 31.02 -23.41
CA ARG A 13 -24.59 31.60 -22.15
C ARG A 13 -25.84 32.42 -22.42
N PHE A 14 -26.73 32.57 -21.42
CA PHE A 14 -27.52 33.78 -21.04
C PHE A 14 -28.13 33.49 -19.64
N LEU A 15 -27.76 34.10 -18.49
CA LEU A 15 -28.11 35.44 -17.93
C LEU A 15 -29.57 35.85 -18.22
N SER A 16 -30.49 36.25 -17.32
CA SER A 16 -30.62 36.71 -15.91
C SER A 16 -32.18 36.78 -15.62
N PRO A 17 -32.80 37.38 -14.56
CA PRO A 17 -32.31 38.18 -13.43
C PRO A 17 -32.89 37.86 -12.02
N THR A 18 -32.29 38.52 -11.02
CA THR A 18 -32.63 38.63 -9.60
C THR A 18 -33.91 39.43 -9.30
N PRO A 19 -34.45 39.31 -8.07
CA PRO A 19 -34.71 40.50 -7.26
C PRO A 19 -34.04 40.44 -5.88
N SER A 20 -33.66 41.63 -5.38
CA SER A 20 -33.08 41.84 -4.05
C SER A 20 -34.15 41.92 -2.96
N MET A 21 -33.86 41.44 -1.75
CA MET A 21 -34.20 42.14 -0.51
C MET A 21 -33.15 41.84 0.58
N SER A 22 -32.84 42.89 1.32
CA SER A 22 -31.85 43.04 2.39
C SER A 22 -32.41 42.59 3.75
N THR A 23 -31.57 41.95 4.59
CA THR A 23 -31.43 42.25 6.04
C THR A 23 -30.34 41.38 6.74
N ALA A 24 -29.35 42.07 7.34
CA ALA A 24 -28.51 41.77 8.55
C ALA A 24 -27.71 40.44 8.71
N PRO A 25 -26.54 40.47 9.39
CA PRO A 25 -25.60 39.33 9.44
C PRO A 25 -25.88 38.39 10.63
N PRO A 26 -25.63 37.08 10.52
CA PRO A 26 -25.47 36.24 11.70
C PRO A 26 -24.00 36.30 12.15
N ASP A 27 -23.82 37.06 13.21
CA ASP A 27 -23.24 36.67 14.51
C ASP A 27 -22.05 35.69 14.56
N GLU A 28 -21.14 36.03 15.46
CA GLU A 28 -19.85 35.42 15.74
C GLU A 28 -19.91 33.91 15.99
N ALA A 29 -18.80 33.26 15.59
CA ALA A 29 -18.49 31.86 15.80
C ALA A 29 -18.77 31.37 17.23
N ARG A 30 -19.88 30.64 17.39
CA ARG A 30 -20.03 29.66 18.47
C ARG A 30 -19.33 28.37 18.07
N GLY A 31 -18.06 28.25 18.46
CA GLY A 31 -17.42 26.94 18.60
C GLY A 31 -18.16 26.17 19.70
N GLY A 32 -19.00 25.22 19.28
CA GLY A 32 -19.68 24.30 20.20
C GLY A 32 -18.72 23.22 20.72
N PRO A 33 -18.98 22.64 21.90
CA PRO A 33 -18.17 21.55 22.46
C PRO A 33 -18.30 20.21 21.69
N ASP A 34 -19.10 20.18 20.62
CA ASP A 34 -19.40 18.97 19.84
C ASP A 34 -18.38 18.66 18.73
N ASP A 35 -17.41 19.55 18.47
CA ASP A 35 -16.28 19.29 17.56
C ASP A 35 -15.24 18.30 18.15
N ALA A 36 -15.44 17.84 19.40
CA ALA A 36 -14.49 16.99 20.12
C ALA A 36 -14.52 15.50 19.74
N LEU A 37 -15.39 15.08 18.81
CA LEU A 37 -15.48 13.69 18.32
C LEU A 37 -15.43 13.60 16.79
N ALA A 38 -14.75 14.52 16.11
CA ALA A 38 -14.27 14.22 14.77
C ALA A 38 -13.35 13.00 14.88
N GLU A 39 -13.80 11.83 14.42
CA GLU A 39 -12.98 10.62 14.36
C GLU A 39 -11.64 11.01 13.74
N ARG A 40 -10.56 10.90 14.53
CA ARG A 40 -9.22 11.20 14.04
C ARG A 40 -8.89 10.17 12.98
N HIS A 41 -9.05 10.57 11.73
CA HIS A 41 -8.68 9.79 10.57
C HIS A 41 -7.18 9.48 10.63
N HIS A 42 -6.83 8.22 10.45
CA HIS A 42 -5.44 7.78 10.46
C HIS A 42 -4.76 8.28 9.17
N PRO A 43 -3.51 8.80 9.20
CA PRO A 43 -2.86 9.36 8.01
C PRO A 43 -2.75 8.39 6.82
N LEU A 44 -2.76 7.08 7.10
CA LEU A 44 -2.69 6.00 6.11
C LEU A 44 -4.04 5.36 5.76
N ASP A 45 -5.16 5.89 6.28
CA ASP A 45 -6.49 5.40 5.91
C ASP A 45 -6.77 5.44 4.40
N PRO A 46 -6.37 6.48 3.63
CA PRO A 46 -6.63 6.50 2.19
C PRO A 46 -5.90 5.36 1.48
N LEU A 47 -4.66 5.10 1.88
CA LEU A 47 -3.87 4.00 1.38
C LEU A 47 -4.49 2.64 1.75
N ARG A 48 -5.01 2.49 2.97
CA ARG A 48 -5.74 1.28 3.42
C ARG A 48 -7.03 1.05 2.64
N LEU A 49 -7.83 2.10 2.42
CA LEU A 49 -9.11 2.02 1.70
C LEU A 49 -8.90 1.75 0.21
N ASN A 50 -7.84 2.31 -0.37
CA ASN A 50 -7.48 2.10 -1.77
C ASN A 50 -6.80 0.75 -2.03
N PHE A 51 -6.42 0.01 -0.99
CA PHE A 51 -5.97 -1.38 -1.08
C PHE A 51 -7.13 -2.37 -1.24
N GLU A 52 -8.04 -2.12 -2.19
CA GLU A 52 -8.87 -3.18 -2.73
C GLU A 52 -8.00 -4.04 -3.66
N HIS A 53 -7.28 -4.99 -3.04
CA HIS A 53 -6.41 -5.95 -3.70
C HIS A 53 -7.20 -7.01 -4.50
N SER A 54 -8.00 -6.59 -5.46
CA SER A 54 -8.92 -7.48 -6.19
C SER A 54 -8.23 -8.62 -6.93
N TRP A 55 -6.93 -8.51 -7.21
CA TRP A 55 -6.15 -9.56 -7.86
C TRP A 55 -5.37 -10.43 -6.88
N VAL A 56 -4.86 -9.90 -5.76
CA VAL A 56 -4.15 -10.72 -4.75
C VAL A 56 -5.13 -11.66 -4.05
N SER A 57 -6.39 -11.27 -3.90
CA SER A 57 -7.45 -12.16 -3.42
C SER A 57 -7.73 -13.34 -4.36
N GLN A 58 -7.30 -13.27 -5.63
CA GLN A 58 -7.37 -14.35 -6.60
C GLN A 58 -6.11 -15.23 -6.60
N LEU A 59 -5.10 -14.87 -5.79
CA LEU A 59 -3.87 -15.62 -5.67
C LEU A 59 -3.87 -16.51 -4.44
N ASP A 60 -3.43 -17.74 -4.64
CA ASP A 60 -3.18 -18.68 -3.55
C ASP A 60 -1.85 -18.40 -2.84
N ALA A 61 -1.88 -18.32 -1.51
CA ALA A 61 -0.69 -18.41 -0.68
C ALA A 61 -0.11 -19.85 -0.69
N GLU A 62 1.13 -20.01 -0.26
CA GLU A 62 1.67 -21.33 0.10
C GLU A 62 0.76 -22.02 1.13
N THR A 63 0.53 -23.33 0.93
CA THR A 63 -0.31 -24.11 1.85
C THR A 63 0.42 -24.44 3.15
N ALA A 64 -0.33 -24.63 4.23
CA ALA A 64 0.24 -24.93 5.55
C ALA A 64 1.09 -26.22 5.53
N GLU A 65 0.67 -27.24 4.77
CA GLU A 65 1.37 -28.51 4.65
C GLU A 65 2.74 -28.32 3.98
N ASN A 66 2.80 -27.54 2.89
CA ASN A 66 4.06 -27.23 2.22
C ASN A 66 4.93 -26.29 3.04
N ARG A 67 4.33 -25.41 3.83
CA ARG A 67 5.04 -24.56 4.79
C ARG A 67 5.76 -25.39 5.85
N VAL A 68 5.10 -26.43 6.40
CA VAL A 68 5.71 -27.35 7.38
C VAL A 68 6.83 -28.16 6.72
N ARG A 69 6.60 -28.65 5.49
CA ARG A 69 7.61 -29.37 4.72
C ARG A 69 8.86 -28.51 4.47
N SER A 70 8.69 -27.28 4.00
CA SER A 70 9.81 -26.38 3.68
C SER A 70 10.53 -25.87 4.93
N ALA A 71 9.83 -25.68 6.04
CA ALA A 71 10.40 -25.33 7.34
C ALA A 71 11.48 -26.34 7.79
N SER A 72 11.21 -27.64 7.67
CA SER A 72 12.19 -28.70 8.00
C SER A 72 13.48 -28.67 7.17
N MET A 73 13.49 -27.93 6.06
CA MET A 73 14.63 -27.77 5.15
C MET A 73 15.30 -26.39 5.25
N ALA A 74 14.85 -25.54 6.17
CA ALA A 74 15.37 -24.18 6.32
C ALA A 74 16.84 -24.20 6.75
N ARG A 75 17.68 -23.36 6.13
CA ARG A 75 19.12 -23.29 6.41
C ARG A 75 19.44 -22.19 7.43
N CYS A 76 18.91 -22.29 8.66
CA CYS A 76 19.25 -21.40 9.77
C CYS A 76 18.92 -22.02 11.14
N SER A 77 19.61 -21.60 12.19
CA SER A 77 19.28 -21.94 13.57
C SER A 77 18.39 -20.86 14.19
N GLY A 78 17.07 -21.06 14.26
CA GLY A 78 16.18 -20.11 14.96
C GLY A 78 14.69 -20.21 14.60
N ALA A 79 13.84 -19.97 15.59
CA ALA A 79 12.38 -20.20 15.57
C ALA A 79 11.54 -19.06 14.96
N THR A 80 11.96 -18.46 13.84
CA THR A 80 11.06 -17.55 13.10
C THR A 80 10.74 -18.06 11.71
N GLU A 81 10.34 -19.33 11.64
CA GLU A 81 9.76 -19.92 10.44
C GLU A 81 8.59 -19.06 9.96
N ARG A 82 7.67 -18.66 10.85
CA ARG A 82 6.46 -17.89 10.49
C ARG A 82 6.72 -16.58 9.75
N ALA A 83 7.93 -16.01 9.79
CA ALA A 83 8.26 -14.75 9.13
C ALA A 83 9.06 -14.91 7.82
N ASN A 84 9.32 -16.14 7.36
CA ASN A 84 10.14 -16.41 6.17
C ASN A 84 11.51 -15.73 6.21
N ARG A 85 12.14 -15.73 7.38
CA ARG A 85 13.45 -15.09 7.63
C ARG A 85 14.65 -15.96 7.27
N CYS A 86 14.39 -17.19 6.85
CA CYS A 86 15.42 -18.14 6.47
C CYS A 86 15.12 -18.70 5.11
N SER A 87 16.17 -18.87 4.31
CA SER A 87 16.06 -19.57 3.03
C SER A 87 15.49 -20.96 3.26
N ARG A 88 14.47 -21.28 2.47
CA ARG A 88 13.79 -22.58 2.39
C ARG A 88 13.21 -22.72 0.97
N PRO A 89 13.00 -23.94 0.45
CA PRO A 89 12.28 -24.10 -0.80
C PRO A 89 10.81 -23.66 -0.65
N VAL A 90 10.20 -23.23 -1.76
CA VAL A 90 8.76 -22.95 -1.85
C VAL A 90 8.15 -23.92 -2.87
N PHE A 91 7.22 -24.77 -2.42
CA PHE A 91 6.69 -25.86 -3.25
C PHE A 91 5.38 -25.52 -3.95
N ASN A 92 4.66 -24.49 -3.50
CA ASN A 92 3.43 -24.01 -4.12
C ASN A 92 3.11 -22.58 -3.69
N GLY A 93 1.99 -22.07 -4.23
CA GLY A 93 1.51 -20.73 -3.98
C GLY A 93 2.10 -19.72 -4.95
N HIS A 94 1.33 -18.69 -5.24
CA HIS A 94 1.80 -17.52 -5.99
C HIS A 94 2.64 -16.60 -5.11
N TYR A 95 2.47 -16.68 -3.79
CA TYR A 95 3.23 -15.89 -2.83
C TYR A 95 3.38 -16.62 -1.49
N VAL A 96 4.33 -16.14 -0.70
CA VAL A 96 4.52 -16.51 0.71
C VAL A 96 4.40 -15.26 1.58
N GLU A 97 3.82 -15.39 2.78
CA GLU A 97 3.75 -14.28 3.73
C GLU A 97 5.13 -13.98 4.30
N VAL A 98 5.58 -12.72 4.26
CA VAL A 98 6.89 -12.31 4.79
C VAL A 98 6.68 -11.14 5.71
N ALA A 99 7.51 -10.99 6.75
CA ALA A 99 7.53 -9.78 7.55
C ALA A 99 8.73 -8.92 7.13
N PRO A 100 8.54 -7.68 6.64
CA PRO A 100 9.63 -6.78 6.35
C PRO A 100 10.51 -6.57 7.58
N THR A 101 11.78 -6.25 7.34
CA THR A 101 12.70 -5.83 8.40
C THR A 101 12.72 -4.30 8.39
N PRO A 102 12.22 -3.62 9.44
CA PRO A 102 12.20 -2.17 9.48
C PRO A 102 13.60 -1.56 9.38
N LEU A 103 13.71 -0.44 8.67
CA LEU A 103 14.93 0.36 8.68
C LEU A 103 15.15 0.99 10.06
N ARG A 104 16.42 1.13 10.46
CA ARG A 104 16.80 1.86 11.68
C ARG A 104 16.78 3.36 11.41
N ASN A 105 16.11 4.13 12.27
CA ASN A 105 16.02 5.58 12.21
C ASN A 105 15.64 6.12 10.81
N PRO A 106 14.50 5.68 10.24
CA PRO A 106 14.08 6.08 8.91
C PRO A 106 13.76 7.58 8.87
N ARG A 107 13.99 8.21 7.70
CA ARG A 107 13.64 9.61 7.44
C ARG A 107 13.12 9.76 6.01
N LEU A 108 12.16 10.66 5.83
CA LEU A 108 11.73 11.07 4.50
C LEU A 108 12.83 11.93 3.84
N VAL A 109 13.22 11.59 2.61
CA VAL A 109 14.23 12.34 1.84
C VAL A 109 13.60 13.06 0.67
N LEU A 110 12.77 12.35 -0.11
CA LEU A 110 12.08 12.87 -1.28
C LEU A 110 10.71 12.17 -1.41
N ARG A 111 9.74 12.88 -1.97
CA ARG A 111 8.40 12.36 -2.31
C ARG A 111 7.94 12.94 -3.64
N SER A 112 7.08 12.19 -4.34
CA SER A 112 6.41 12.66 -5.55
C SER A 112 4.97 13.06 -5.20
N GLU A 113 4.64 14.33 -5.40
CA GLU A 113 3.27 14.86 -5.16
C GLU A 113 2.24 14.11 -6.02
N ASP A 114 2.56 13.85 -7.29
CA ASP A 114 1.67 13.13 -8.20
C ASP A 114 1.37 11.71 -7.71
N MET A 115 2.36 11.01 -7.15
CA MET A 115 2.14 9.68 -6.58
C MET A 115 1.33 9.70 -5.29
N LEU A 116 1.54 10.70 -4.42
CA LEU A 116 0.71 10.85 -3.22
C LEU A 116 -0.75 11.05 -3.58
N ASN A 117 -1.02 11.96 -4.53
CA ASN A 117 -2.37 12.20 -5.04
C ASN A 117 -3.00 10.92 -5.62
N LYS A 118 -2.24 10.13 -6.39
CA LYS A 118 -2.72 8.83 -6.93
C LYS A 118 -3.03 7.80 -5.84
N LEU A 119 -2.33 7.86 -4.71
CA LEU A 119 -2.57 6.99 -3.55
C LEU A 119 -3.66 7.55 -2.62
N GLY A 120 -4.20 8.74 -2.91
CA GLY A 120 -5.16 9.45 -2.05
C GLY A 120 -4.54 10.07 -0.80
N LEU A 121 -3.20 10.21 -0.77
CA LEU A 121 -2.46 10.79 0.34
C LEU A 121 -2.18 12.27 0.09
N SER A 122 -2.26 13.08 1.14
CA SER A 122 -1.88 14.49 1.11
C SER A 122 -0.38 14.67 1.39
N ALA A 123 0.13 15.88 1.11
CA ALA A 123 1.49 16.27 1.50
C ALA A 123 1.71 16.17 3.02
N LYS A 124 0.67 16.46 3.82
CA LYS A 124 0.74 16.37 5.29
C LYS A 124 0.84 14.93 5.76
N ASP A 125 0.12 14.00 5.11
CA ASP A 125 0.20 12.58 5.46
C ASP A 125 1.63 12.04 5.27
N ALA A 126 2.33 12.51 4.23
CA ALA A 126 3.71 12.12 3.95
C ALA A 126 4.72 12.57 5.02
N GLU A 127 4.40 13.58 5.83
CA GLU A 127 5.25 14.10 6.90
C GLU A 127 5.02 13.41 8.25
N THR A 128 4.02 12.51 8.33
CA THR A 128 3.68 11.79 9.56
C THR A 128 4.66 10.65 9.87
N GLU A 129 4.77 10.30 11.14
CA GLU A 129 5.59 9.16 11.56
C GLU A 129 5.04 7.84 11.01
N GLU A 130 3.71 7.72 10.94
CA GLU A 130 3.00 6.55 10.39
C GLU A 130 3.43 6.30 8.94
N PHE A 131 3.46 7.34 8.10
CA PHE A 131 3.93 7.25 6.73
C PHE A 131 5.38 6.79 6.66
N VAL A 132 6.27 7.42 7.42
CA VAL A 132 7.70 7.06 7.43
C VAL A 132 7.89 5.61 7.90
N ARG A 133 7.16 5.16 8.92
CA ARG A 133 7.20 3.78 9.43
C ARG A 133 6.72 2.77 8.38
N TYR A 134 5.59 3.03 7.74
CA TYR A 134 5.01 2.11 6.75
C TYR A 134 5.98 1.88 5.58
N PHE A 135 6.45 2.96 4.96
CA PHE A 135 7.35 2.89 3.79
C PHE A 135 8.79 2.51 4.14
N SER A 136 9.14 2.42 5.43
CA SER A 136 10.42 1.88 5.90
C SER A 136 10.35 0.45 6.44
N GLY A 137 9.20 -0.21 6.29
CA GLY A 137 9.02 -1.62 6.63
C GLY A 137 8.46 -1.89 8.03
N ASP A 138 8.18 -0.88 8.85
CA ASP A 138 7.45 -1.04 10.12
C ASP A 138 5.94 -0.95 9.90
N VAL A 139 5.40 -1.94 9.18
CA VAL A 139 3.99 -1.97 8.79
C VAL A 139 3.07 -2.08 10.01
N LYS A 140 3.44 -2.87 11.02
CA LYS A 140 2.63 -3.01 12.25
C LYS A 140 2.68 -1.74 13.10
N GLY A 141 3.86 -1.16 13.30
CA GLY A 141 4.01 0.07 14.07
C GLY A 141 3.38 1.29 13.41
N ALA A 142 3.26 1.29 12.08
CA ALA A 142 2.57 2.33 11.33
C ALA A 142 1.06 2.39 11.56
N PHE A 143 0.43 1.31 12.05
CA PHE A 143 -1.01 1.25 12.35
C PHE A 143 -1.30 1.01 13.84
N ALA A 144 -0.30 1.10 14.71
CA ALA A 144 -0.45 0.81 16.14
C ALA A 144 -1.40 1.77 16.87
N SER A 145 -1.56 3.00 16.37
CA SER A 145 -2.46 4.03 16.88
C SER A 145 -3.90 3.92 16.35
N HIS A 146 -4.14 2.98 15.42
CA HIS A 146 -5.44 2.87 14.75
C HIS A 146 -6.44 2.09 15.61
N SER A 147 -7.69 2.55 15.63
CA SER A 147 -8.79 1.97 16.39
C SER A 147 -9.34 0.64 15.85
N ASP A 148 -9.01 0.24 14.61
CA ASP A 148 -9.54 -0.99 14.01
C ASP A 148 -8.54 -2.14 14.22
N SER A 149 -8.91 -3.10 15.07
CA SER A 149 -8.11 -4.30 15.35
C SER A 149 -8.03 -5.27 14.17
N ARG A 150 -8.79 -5.04 13.09
CA ARG A 150 -8.83 -5.88 11.89
C ARG A 150 -7.87 -5.42 10.79
N ILE A 151 -7.01 -4.42 11.05
CA ILE A 151 -6.01 -3.99 10.07
C ILE A 151 -5.04 -5.13 9.80
N ASN A 152 -5.31 -5.83 8.71
CA ASN A 152 -4.57 -6.97 8.26
C ASN A 152 -3.38 -6.48 7.43
N THR A 153 -2.27 -6.18 8.11
CA THR A 153 -1.01 -5.74 7.53
C THR A 153 -0.24 -6.90 6.86
N ARG A 154 -0.92 -7.68 6.01
CA ARG A 154 -0.25 -8.80 5.32
C ARG A 154 0.72 -8.26 4.31
N THR A 155 1.95 -8.70 4.47
CA THR A 155 3.03 -8.49 3.54
C THR A 155 3.44 -9.83 2.98
N TRP A 156 3.76 -9.86 1.69
CA TRP A 156 4.02 -11.10 0.97
C TRP A 156 5.13 -10.88 -0.06
N ALA A 157 5.73 -11.98 -0.49
CA ALA A 157 6.71 -12.02 -1.57
C ALA A 157 6.34 -13.13 -2.55
N THR A 158 6.46 -12.86 -3.84
CA THR A 158 6.25 -13.85 -4.89
C THR A 158 7.58 -14.54 -5.22
N PRO A 159 7.66 -15.88 -5.20
CA PRO A 159 8.82 -16.56 -5.77
C PRO A 159 8.88 -16.29 -7.28
N TYR A 160 10.08 -16.31 -7.85
CA TYR A 160 10.29 -16.14 -9.29
C TYR A 160 11.36 -17.09 -9.80
N ALA A 161 11.33 -17.35 -11.11
CA ALA A 161 12.37 -18.10 -11.82
C ALA A 161 12.94 -17.23 -12.95
N LEU A 162 14.23 -17.37 -13.22
CA LEU A 162 14.94 -16.61 -14.25
C LEU A 162 15.60 -17.53 -15.26
N SER A 163 15.51 -17.15 -16.53
CA SER A 163 16.40 -17.61 -17.60
C SER A 163 17.19 -16.40 -18.08
N ILE A 164 18.50 -16.43 -17.90
CA ILE A 164 19.39 -15.36 -18.33
C ILE A 164 20.17 -15.90 -19.53
N MET A 165 20.03 -15.23 -20.67
CA MET A 165 20.61 -15.64 -21.96
C MET A 165 20.22 -17.08 -22.37
N GLY A 166 18.95 -17.44 -22.16
CA GLY A 166 18.41 -18.76 -22.55
C GLY A 166 18.92 -19.94 -21.71
N THR A 167 19.74 -19.68 -20.69
CA THR A 167 20.30 -20.72 -19.81
C THR A 167 19.54 -20.75 -18.49
N ARG A 168 19.21 -21.95 -18.01
CA ARG A 168 18.64 -22.15 -16.66
C ARG A 168 19.74 -21.90 -15.63
N HIS A 169 19.48 -21.00 -14.68
CA HIS A 169 20.42 -20.70 -13.59
C HIS A 169 19.90 -21.30 -12.27
N THR A 170 20.58 -22.33 -11.76
CA THR A 170 20.24 -22.96 -10.47
C THR A 170 21.22 -22.60 -9.35
N PHE A 171 22.38 -22.01 -9.66
CA PHE A 171 23.40 -21.65 -8.67
C PHE A 171 22.98 -20.51 -7.74
N ASN A 172 22.03 -19.66 -8.15
CA ASN A 172 21.46 -18.63 -7.28
C ASN A 172 20.51 -19.24 -6.24
N CYS A 173 19.97 -20.43 -6.50
CA CYS A 173 19.14 -21.14 -5.54
C CYS A 173 20.02 -21.68 -4.41
N PRO A 174 19.77 -21.31 -3.13
CA PRO A 174 20.52 -21.84 -1.99
C PRO A 174 20.43 -23.36 -1.84
N PHE A 175 19.50 -24.02 -2.54
CA PHE A 175 19.28 -25.46 -2.52
C PHE A 175 19.78 -26.17 -3.78
N GLY A 176 20.18 -25.43 -4.82
CA GLY A 176 20.67 -25.99 -6.09
C GLY A 176 19.61 -26.72 -6.93
N THR A 177 18.34 -26.71 -6.54
CA THR A 177 17.27 -27.42 -7.26
C THR A 177 16.73 -26.63 -8.46
N GLY A 178 16.89 -25.31 -8.41
CA GLY A 178 16.29 -24.39 -9.38
C GLY A 178 14.78 -24.23 -9.21
N ASP A 179 14.26 -24.57 -8.02
CA ASP A 179 12.91 -24.22 -7.59
C ASP A 179 12.89 -22.79 -7.02
N GLY A 180 11.70 -22.22 -6.85
CA GLY A 180 11.51 -20.98 -6.11
C GLY A 180 11.94 -21.13 -4.64
N TYR A 181 12.52 -20.08 -4.08
CA TYR A 181 13.04 -20.04 -2.71
C TYR A 181 12.88 -18.65 -2.08
#